data_AF-A0A8J4Q7X3-F1
#
_entry.id   AF-A0A8J4Q7X3-F1
#
_cell.length_a   1.000
_cell.length_b   1.000
_cell.length_c   1.000
_cell.angle_alpha   90.00
_cell.angle_beta   90.00
_cell.angle_gamma   90.00
#
_symmetry.space_group_name_H-M   'P 1'
#
loop_
_entity.id
_entity.type
_entity.pdbx_description
1 polymer ?
#
loop_
_entity_poly.entity_id
_entity_poly.type
_entity_poly.pdbx_seq_one_letter_code
_entity_poly.pdbx_strand_id
1 'polypeptide(L)'
;MEKRNKIKFTPTQVKAIQTGTSEGLCLIVGPPGTGKTDIAVQIVSNIYHNCPNQRTLIVTHSNQALNQLFEKIYKLDINERYLLRLGHGQKQLDAGGKDFTKSGRIDFWLNLRLEQLSKVDRLAKSINIMDDVAYTCDTATQFFSYHVLSRWEKYLSDCSTKGDNQFLIDHFPFTRFFENVLKTNPFDTKDFEKNQIKIQSLWKEIQEIFNEIQECQVFELLKSPTDRYNYLLLKQSKIVAMTCTHAAMKRDEFIKLGFKFDNLVMEESGQISDIESFIPLQLQNINFSEKNRLKRVVLIGDHNQLPPVVKNQSLQKFSHFDQSLFTRLIRLQIPHITLDRQGRSRPSISQLFTWRYKGLEDLEIVKTKPEFQLSNLGFAYEYQLIDVDDGQESEPAPYFYQNLQEAEYIVATYQYMRMLGYSDNQITILTTYNGQKVLLREIFNIKCKNNPLFGMPHKITTIDKYQGQQNDIVLLSLVRTKSYGHIRDIRRLIVAMSRARLGLYVFCKKQFFSNCYETITVFNKLLARPTKLILTKSQDQNRKITDPLDSENTFEIENYSHMQALVNSNL
;
A
#
# COMPACT_ATOMS: atom_id res chain seq x y z
N MET A 1 17.22 14.56 9.30
CA MET A 1 16.73 13.57 10.29
C MET A 1 16.25 12.34 9.54
N GLU A 2 16.78 11.17 9.87
CA GLU A 2 16.39 9.89 9.25
C GLU A 2 14.90 9.60 9.46
N LYS A 3 14.25 9.09 8.41
CA LYS A 3 12.82 8.75 8.46
C LYS A 3 12.63 7.45 9.25
N ARG A 4 12.35 7.57 10.55
CA ARG A 4 12.10 6.40 11.41
C ARG A 4 10.71 5.83 11.21
N ASN A 5 10.60 4.50 11.24
CA ASN A 5 9.30 3.84 11.27
C ASN A 5 8.56 4.17 12.57
N LYS A 6 7.28 4.53 12.46
CA LYS A 6 6.40 4.88 13.58
C LYS A 6 5.49 3.73 14.01
N ILE A 7 5.47 2.64 13.25
CA ILE A 7 4.58 1.51 13.48
C ILE A 7 5.12 0.65 14.63
N LYS A 8 4.27 0.43 15.63
CA LYS A 8 4.53 -0.53 16.71
C LYS A 8 4.04 -1.91 16.27
N PHE A 9 4.96 -2.74 15.83
CA PHE A 9 4.65 -4.11 15.38
C PHE A 9 4.30 -5.03 16.56
N THR A 10 3.36 -5.95 16.34
CA THR A 10 3.06 -7.02 17.31
C THR A 10 4.21 -8.03 17.38
N PRO A 11 4.31 -8.86 18.45
CA PRO A 11 5.32 -9.91 18.52
C PRO A 11 5.30 -10.85 17.29
N THR A 12 4.11 -11.19 16.80
CA THR A 12 3.92 -12.02 15.60
C THR A 12 4.40 -11.33 14.33
N GLN A 13 4.13 -10.02 14.18
CA GLN A 13 4.66 -9.22 13.08
C GLN A 13 6.19 -9.08 13.15
N VAL A 14 6.76 -8.88 14.34
CA VAL A 14 8.22 -8.85 14.55
C VAL A 14 8.86 -10.17 14.15
N LYS A 15 8.26 -11.31 14.56
CA LYS A 15 8.70 -12.63 14.12
C LYS A 15 8.66 -12.76 12.59
N ALA A 16 7.58 -12.30 11.94
CA ALA A 16 7.46 -12.31 10.48
C ALA A 16 8.56 -11.46 9.80
N ILE A 17 8.87 -10.29 10.36
CA ILE A 17 9.93 -9.40 9.86
C ILE A 17 11.30 -10.06 10.03
N GLN A 18 11.58 -10.64 11.21
CA GLN A 18 12.84 -11.31 11.50
C GLN A 18 13.06 -12.51 10.57
N THR A 19 12.05 -13.37 10.41
CA THR A 19 12.11 -14.52 9.49
C THR A 19 12.23 -14.07 8.04
N GLY A 20 11.50 -13.03 7.61
CA GLY A 20 11.60 -12.49 6.26
C GLY A 20 12.92 -11.79 5.94
N THR A 21 13.64 -11.29 6.96
CA THR A 21 14.99 -10.71 6.82
C THR A 21 16.08 -11.80 6.81
N SER A 22 15.76 -13.01 7.27
CA SER A 22 16.68 -14.16 7.27
C SER A 22 16.73 -14.83 5.90
N GLU A 23 17.81 -15.58 5.62
CA GLU A 23 17.93 -16.37 4.37
C GLU A 23 16.93 -17.54 4.36
N GLY A 24 16.41 -17.88 3.18
CA GLY A 24 15.46 -18.98 2.98
C GLY A 24 14.06 -18.57 2.49
N LEU A 25 13.12 -19.50 2.62
CA LEU A 25 11.70 -19.31 2.27
C LEU A 25 10.92 -18.84 3.51
N CYS A 26 10.23 -17.71 3.39
CA CYS A 26 9.35 -17.17 4.42
C CYS A 26 7.92 -17.05 3.87
N LEU A 27 6.97 -17.74 4.50
CA LEU A 27 5.55 -17.65 4.18
C LEU A 27 4.82 -16.87 5.26
N ILE A 28 4.13 -15.79 4.88
CA ILE A 28 3.37 -14.94 5.79
C ILE A 28 1.90 -14.94 5.35
N VAL A 29 1.04 -15.54 6.17
CA VAL A 29 -0.42 -15.48 6.02
C VAL A 29 -0.92 -14.24 6.73
N GLY A 30 -1.45 -13.28 5.98
CA GLY A 30 -1.96 -12.03 6.54
C GLY A 30 -3.46 -11.88 6.30
N PRO A 31 -4.31 -12.08 7.31
CA PRO A 31 -5.74 -11.77 7.25
C PRO A 31 -6.04 -10.30 6.86
N PRO A 32 -7.30 -9.94 6.56
CA PRO A 32 -7.67 -8.55 6.30
C PRO A 32 -7.24 -7.60 7.43
N GLY A 33 -6.61 -6.48 7.08
CA GLY A 33 -6.26 -5.44 8.06
C GLY A 33 -5.06 -5.73 8.97
N THR A 34 -4.31 -6.80 8.76
CA THR A 34 -3.19 -7.22 9.64
C THR A 34 -1.83 -6.58 9.33
N GLY A 35 -1.77 -5.61 8.41
CA GLY A 35 -0.54 -4.87 8.10
C GLY A 35 0.45 -5.60 7.18
N LYS A 36 -0.02 -6.45 6.26
CA LYS A 36 0.82 -7.15 5.26
C LYS A 36 1.84 -6.24 4.57
N THR A 37 1.37 -5.11 4.04
CA THR A 37 2.21 -4.14 3.33
C THR A 37 3.24 -3.51 4.26
N ASP A 38 2.88 -3.21 5.52
CA ASP A 38 3.81 -2.64 6.51
C ASP A 38 4.95 -3.60 6.85
N ILE A 39 4.64 -4.89 6.95
CA ILE A 39 5.65 -5.94 7.15
C ILE A 39 6.54 -6.09 5.92
N ALA A 40 5.96 -6.13 4.72
CA ALA A 40 6.71 -6.22 3.47
C ALA A 40 7.73 -5.09 3.36
N VAL A 41 7.29 -3.86 3.62
CA VAL A 41 8.11 -2.66 3.55
C VAL A 41 9.19 -2.64 4.65
N GLN A 42 8.88 -3.10 5.86
CA GLN A 42 9.88 -3.22 6.92
C GLN A 42 10.93 -4.29 6.61
N ILE A 43 10.55 -5.43 6.02
CA ILE A 43 11.50 -6.46 5.57
C ILE A 43 12.43 -5.87 4.50
N VAL A 44 11.87 -5.19 3.50
CA VAL A 44 12.66 -4.55 2.44
C VAL A 44 13.62 -3.51 3.02
N SER A 45 13.16 -2.69 3.98
CA SER A 45 13.99 -1.70 4.67
C SER A 45 15.12 -2.35 5.48
N ASN A 46 14.84 -3.40 6.24
CA ASN A 46 15.87 -4.12 7.00
C ASN A 46 16.92 -4.73 6.07
N ILE A 47 16.49 -5.35 4.95
CA ILE A 47 17.40 -5.91 3.96
C ILE A 47 18.26 -4.82 3.32
N TYR A 48 17.67 -3.67 2.97
CA TYR A 48 18.38 -2.55 2.37
C TYR A 48 19.53 -2.04 3.27
N HIS A 49 19.28 -1.93 4.58
CA HIS A 49 20.30 -1.47 5.54
C HIS A 49 21.31 -2.56 5.93
N ASN A 50 20.84 -3.78 6.21
CA ASN A 50 21.70 -4.87 6.69
C ASN A 50 22.53 -5.52 5.56
N CYS A 51 22.09 -5.38 4.31
CA CYS A 51 22.71 -6.02 3.15
C CYS A 51 22.83 -5.03 1.99
N PRO A 52 23.65 -3.96 2.10
CA PRO A 52 23.68 -2.86 1.14
C PRO A 52 24.15 -3.24 -0.28
N ASN A 53 24.81 -4.41 -0.41
CA ASN A 53 25.29 -4.98 -1.67
C ASN A 53 24.28 -5.93 -2.34
N GLN A 54 23.15 -6.20 -1.68
CA GLN A 54 22.12 -7.09 -2.18
C GLN A 54 21.00 -6.28 -2.86
N ARG A 55 20.35 -6.92 -3.84
CA ARG A 55 19.24 -6.31 -4.58
C ARG A 55 17.95 -7.05 -4.28
N THR A 56 16.88 -6.29 -4.07
CA THR A 56 15.56 -6.81 -3.73
C THR A 56 14.60 -6.57 -4.88
N LEU A 57 14.02 -7.66 -5.37
CA LEU A 57 12.93 -7.67 -6.32
C LEU A 57 11.60 -7.77 -5.56
N ILE A 58 10.69 -6.84 -5.83
CA ILE A 58 9.34 -6.82 -5.29
C ILE A 58 8.36 -7.17 -6.40
N VAL A 59 7.49 -8.15 -6.16
CA VAL A 59 6.44 -8.54 -7.13
C VAL A 59 5.07 -8.47 -6.48
N THR A 60 4.13 -7.82 -7.15
CA THR A 60 2.73 -7.75 -6.71
C THR A 60 1.79 -8.27 -7.79
N HIS A 61 0.56 -8.65 -7.42
CA HIS A 61 -0.47 -8.97 -8.41
C HIS A 61 -0.95 -7.70 -9.12
N SER A 62 -1.23 -6.64 -8.35
CA SER A 62 -1.84 -5.40 -8.86
C SER A 62 -0.90 -4.19 -8.81
N ASN A 63 -1.11 -3.24 -9.74
CA ASN A 63 -0.46 -1.93 -9.71
C ASN A 63 -0.84 -1.12 -8.46
N GLN A 64 -2.03 -1.35 -7.90
CA GLN A 64 -2.48 -0.64 -6.70
C GLN A 64 -1.68 -1.06 -5.46
N ALA A 65 -1.47 -2.37 -5.25
CA ALA A 65 -0.61 -2.84 -4.18
C ALA A 65 0.82 -2.31 -4.34
N LEU A 66 1.31 -2.29 -5.58
CA LEU A 66 2.60 -1.71 -5.93
C LEU A 66 2.69 -0.23 -5.52
N ASN A 67 1.67 0.59 -5.81
CA ASN A 67 1.62 2.00 -5.39
C ASN A 67 1.67 2.13 -3.85
N GLN A 68 0.83 1.39 -3.14
CA GLN A 68 0.74 1.42 -1.67
C GLN A 68 2.07 1.04 -1.02
N LEU A 69 2.77 0.08 -1.61
CA LEU A 69 4.08 -0.35 -1.15
C LEU A 69 5.12 0.77 -1.33
N PHE A 70 5.17 1.44 -2.48
CA PHE A 70 6.08 2.57 -2.71
C PHE A 70 5.79 3.77 -1.82
N GLU A 71 4.53 4.11 -1.61
CA GLU A 71 4.12 5.19 -0.69
C GLU A 71 4.65 4.95 0.74
N LYS A 72 4.65 3.69 1.18
CA LYS A 72 5.18 3.30 2.50
C LYS A 72 6.70 3.23 2.51
N ILE A 73 7.35 2.68 1.47
CA ILE A 73 8.81 2.69 1.32
C ILE A 73 9.36 4.12 1.38
N TYR A 74 8.72 5.05 0.69
CA TYR A 74 9.14 6.45 0.65
C TYR A 74 9.08 7.15 2.02
N LYS A 75 8.24 6.66 2.93
CA LYS A 75 8.13 7.15 4.31
C LYS A 75 9.20 6.55 5.23
N LEU A 76 9.98 5.59 4.77
CA LEU A 76 11.12 5.01 5.49
C LEU A 76 12.44 5.61 5.02
N ASP A 77 13.50 5.25 5.74
CA ASP A 77 14.87 5.68 5.48
C ASP A 77 15.51 4.93 4.30
N ILE A 78 14.86 4.98 3.13
CA ILE A 78 15.40 4.41 1.90
C ILE A 78 15.62 5.54 0.92
N ASN A 79 16.85 5.67 0.42
CA ASN A 79 17.16 6.70 -0.57
C ASN A 79 16.43 6.38 -1.88
N GLU A 80 15.65 7.34 -2.36
CA GLU A 80 14.84 7.21 -3.57
C GLU A 80 15.65 6.93 -4.82
N ARG A 81 16.93 7.30 -4.84
CA ARG A 81 17.88 7.03 -5.93
C ARG A 81 18.03 5.55 -6.25
N TYR A 82 17.76 4.68 -5.27
CA TYR A 82 17.83 3.22 -5.40
C TYR A 82 16.50 2.53 -5.71
N LEU A 83 15.41 3.29 -5.86
CA LEU A 83 14.08 2.77 -6.14
C LEU A 83 13.76 2.79 -7.63
N LEU A 84 13.21 1.69 -8.14
CA LEU A 84 12.74 1.59 -9.53
C LEU A 84 11.45 0.78 -9.61
N ARG A 85 10.46 1.33 -10.30
CA ARG A 85 9.20 0.67 -10.63
C ARG A 85 9.11 0.36 -12.13
N LEU A 86 8.71 -0.86 -12.45
CA LEU A 86 8.47 -1.35 -13.81
C LEU A 86 7.00 -1.79 -13.97
N GLY A 87 6.41 -1.51 -15.13
CA GLY A 87 5.01 -1.87 -15.43
C GLY A 87 4.40 -1.08 -16.60
N HIS A 88 3.34 -1.61 -17.20
CA HIS A 88 2.55 -0.92 -18.22
C HIS A 88 1.44 -0.07 -17.58
N GLY A 89 1.18 1.11 -18.15
CA GLY A 89 0.23 2.09 -17.62
C GLY A 89 0.88 3.12 -16.70
N GLN A 90 1.83 3.89 -17.25
CA GLN A 90 2.56 5.00 -16.63
C GLN A 90 1.64 6.17 -16.25
N LYS A 91 0.61 5.94 -15.44
CA LYS A 91 0.00 7.04 -14.70
C LYS A 91 0.95 7.40 -13.57
N GLN A 92 1.28 8.70 -13.49
CA GLN A 92 2.07 9.30 -12.43
C GLN A 92 1.68 8.69 -11.08
N LEU A 93 2.68 8.25 -10.34
CA LEU A 93 2.49 7.94 -8.93
C LEU A 93 2.19 9.25 -8.21
N ASP A 94 1.02 9.35 -7.58
CA ASP A 94 0.77 10.31 -6.50
C ASP A 94 1.45 9.88 -5.18
N ALA A 95 2.54 9.10 -5.26
CA ALA A 95 3.36 8.77 -4.10
C ALA A 95 4.25 9.98 -3.77
N GLY A 96 3.64 11.02 -3.20
CA GLY A 96 4.32 12.25 -2.82
C GLY A 96 4.82 13.09 -4.01
N GLY A 97 4.18 12.97 -5.18
CA GLY A 97 4.50 13.75 -6.38
C GLY A 97 5.78 13.33 -7.13
N LYS A 98 6.33 12.13 -6.85
CA LYS A 98 7.56 11.63 -7.48
C LYS A 98 7.29 10.46 -8.42
N ASP A 99 7.97 10.48 -9.56
CA ASP A 99 7.84 9.44 -10.58
C ASP A 99 8.95 8.37 -10.41
N PHE A 100 8.55 7.15 -10.06
CA PHE A 100 9.44 5.99 -9.92
C PHE A 100 9.52 5.12 -11.18
N THR A 101 8.90 5.54 -12.30
CA THR A 101 8.98 4.84 -13.58
C THR A 101 10.35 5.01 -14.24
N LYS A 102 10.61 4.25 -15.32
CA LYS A 102 11.88 4.31 -16.07
C LYS A 102 12.27 5.74 -16.44
N SER A 103 11.35 6.50 -17.04
CA SER A 103 11.57 7.89 -17.47
C SER A 103 11.76 8.81 -16.27
N GLY A 104 10.84 8.76 -15.30
CA GLY A 104 10.92 9.60 -14.10
C GLY A 104 12.20 9.41 -13.29
N ARG A 105 12.74 8.18 -13.23
CA ARG A 105 14.03 7.93 -12.58
C ARG A 105 15.21 8.50 -13.38
N ILE A 106 15.18 8.43 -14.71
CA ILE A 106 16.22 9.04 -15.55
C ILE A 106 16.21 10.56 -15.36
N ASP A 107 15.04 11.18 -15.42
CA ASP A 107 14.88 12.62 -15.23
C ASP A 107 15.34 13.06 -13.83
N PHE A 108 15.01 12.26 -12.80
CA PHE A 108 15.52 12.46 -11.45
C PHE A 108 17.07 12.48 -11.42
N TRP A 109 17.74 11.51 -12.04
CA TRP A 109 19.20 11.43 -12.03
C TRP A 109 19.85 12.60 -12.78
N LEU A 110 19.26 13.04 -13.90
CA LEU A 110 19.75 14.19 -14.64
C LEU A 110 19.59 15.49 -13.85
N ASN A 111 18.47 15.66 -13.15
CA ASN A 111 18.23 16.82 -12.29
C ASN A 111 19.13 16.80 -11.04
N LEU A 112 19.30 15.64 -10.41
CA LEU A 112 20.20 15.46 -9.26
C LEU A 112 21.63 15.84 -9.64
N ARG A 113 22.10 15.43 -10.83
CA ARG A 113 23.43 15.81 -11.34
C ARG A 113 23.58 17.33 -11.39
N LEU A 114 22.60 18.04 -11.97
CA LEU A 114 22.65 19.50 -12.07
C LEU A 114 22.67 20.17 -10.69
N GLU A 115 21.86 19.67 -9.75
CA GLU A 115 21.82 20.17 -8.38
C GLU A 115 23.16 19.97 -7.66
N GLN A 116 23.75 18.78 -7.77
CA GLN A 116 25.03 18.47 -7.12
C GLN A 116 26.20 19.23 -7.73
N LEU A 117 26.26 19.38 -9.06
CA LEU A 117 27.28 20.21 -9.71
C LEU A 117 27.18 21.69 -9.30
N SER A 118 25.96 22.21 -9.11
CA SER A 118 25.76 23.56 -8.56
C SER A 118 26.28 23.69 -7.13
N LYS A 119 26.14 22.66 -6.29
CA LYS A 119 26.73 22.63 -4.95
C LYS A 119 28.26 22.58 -4.99
N VAL A 120 28.85 21.86 -5.95
CA VAL A 120 30.31 21.85 -6.16
C VAL A 120 30.82 23.23 -6.55
N ASP A 121 30.14 23.92 -7.49
CA ASP A 121 30.46 25.31 -7.84
C ASP A 121 30.42 26.24 -6.61
N ARG A 122 29.38 26.11 -5.77
CA ARG A 122 29.29 26.86 -4.52
C ARG A 122 30.43 26.52 -3.55
N LEU A 123 30.81 25.24 -3.46
CA LEU A 123 31.91 24.78 -2.60
C LEU A 123 33.24 25.35 -3.09
N ALA A 124 33.52 25.30 -4.40
CA ALA A 124 34.73 25.87 -5.01
C ALA A 124 34.87 27.37 -4.71
N LYS A 125 33.80 28.15 -4.93
CA LYS A 125 33.74 29.58 -4.59
C LYS A 125 33.98 29.83 -3.10
N SER A 126 33.44 28.98 -2.22
CA SER A 126 33.60 29.14 -0.77
C SER A 126 35.04 28.95 -0.29
N ILE A 127 35.85 28.16 -1.01
CA ILE A 127 37.27 27.92 -0.71
C ILE A 127 38.22 28.73 -1.61
N ASN A 128 37.70 29.77 -2.27
CA ASN A 128 38.41 30.71 -3.16
C ASN A 128 39.14 30.04 -4.33
N ILE A 129 38.55 28.98 -4.90
CA ILE A 129 39.00 28.43 -6.18
C ILE A 129 38.14 29.07 -7.26
N MET A 130 38.78 29.79 -8.19
CA MET A 130 38.12 30.41 -9.34
C MET A 130 38.35 29.52 -10.55
N ASP A 131 37.31 28.78 -10.93
CA ASP A 131 37.24 28.09 -12.21
C ASP A 131 36.22 28.81 -13.10
N ASP A 132 36.64 29.31 -14.26
CA ASP A 132 35.75 29.98 -15.23
C ASP A 132 34.88 28.98 -16.02
N VAL A 133 35.11 27.68 -15.83
CA VAL A 133 34.44 26.59 -16.56
C VAL A 133 33.51 25.85 -15.60
N ALA A 134 32.28 25.57 -16.06
CA ALA A 134 31.33 24.77 -15.30
C ALA A 134 31.86 23.35 -15.04
N TYR A 135 31.65 22.83 -13.84
CA TYR A 135 32.03 21.46 -13.48
C TYR A 135 31.21 20.42 -14.25
N THR A 136 31.88 19.35 -14.68
CA THR A 136 31.30 18.05 -15.09
C THR A 136 31.44 17.06 -13.94
N CYS A 137 30.84 15.86 -14.04
CA CYS A 137 31.07 14.84 -13.01
C CYS A 137 32.57 14.52 -12.85
N ASP A 138 33.32 14.44 -13.95
CA ASP A 138 34.75 14.13 -13.93
C ASP A 138 35.58 15.24 -13.27
N THR A 139 35.37 16.50 -13.65
CA THR A 139 36.13 17.62 -13.06
C THR A 139 35.74 17.86 -11.61
N ALA A 140 34.49 17.59 -11.22
CA ALA A 140 34.06 17.60 -9.83
C ALA A 140 34.75 16.50 -8.99
N THR A 141 34.93 15.29 -9.54
CA THR A 141 35.69 14.22 -8.86
C THR A 141 37.17 14.62 -8.68
N GLN A 142 37.79 15.22 -9.69
CA GLN A 142 39.16 15.74 -9.57
C GLN A 142 39.23 16.85 -8.50
N PHE A 143 38.30 17.80 -8.53
CA PHE A 143 38.20 18.86 -7.53
C PHE A 143 38.09 18.28 -6.10
N PHE A 144 37.29 17.23 -5.90
CA PHE A 144 37.20 16.55 -4.61
C PHE A 144 38.55 16.04 -4.13
N SER A 145 39.27 15.28 -4.97
CA SER A 145 40.56 14.69 -4.61
C SER A 145 41.64 15.74 -4.35
N TYR A 146 41.80 16.72 -5.25
CA TYR A 146 42.90 17.68 -5.18
C TYR A 146 42.68 18.81 -4.18
N HIS A 147 41.43 19.23 -3.98
CA HIS A 147 41.14 20.44 -3.21
C HIS A 147 40.36 20.19 -1.94
N VAL A 148 39.36 19.30 -1.95
CA VAL A 148 38.48 19.08 -0.80
C VAL A 148 39.14 18.10 0.17
N LEU A 149 39.52 16.92 -0.32
CA LEU A 149 40.10 15.86 0.49
C LEU A 149 41.45 16.27 1.10
N SER A 150 42.33 16.90 0.30
CA SER A 150 43.63 17.40 0.78
C SER A 150 43.51 18.41 1.93
N ARG A 151 42.53 19.33 1.86
CA ARG A 151 42.26 20.29 2.95
C ARG A 151 41.71 19.59 4.19
N TRP A 152 40.84 18.60 4.00
CA TRP A 152 40.27 17.82 5.10
C TRP A 152 41.33 16.99 5.83
N GLU A 153 42.20 16.27 5.09
CA GLU A 153 43.30 15.49 5.66
C GLU A 153 44.29 16.38 6.42
N LYS A 154 44.64 17.54 5.85
CA LYS A 154 45.47 18.53 6.54
C LYS A 154 44.83 19.02 7.83
N TYR A 155 43.54 19.36 7.79
CA TYR A 155 42.78 19.78 8.97
C TYR A 155 42.76 18.70 10.06
N LEU A 156 42.51 17.42 9.70
CA LEU A 156 42.55 16.31 10.65
C LEU A 156 43.93 16.13 11.29
N SER A 157 45.00 16.23 10.48
CA SER A 157 46.38 16.20 10.98
C SER A 157 46.66 17.33 11.98
N ASP A 158 46.25 18.55 11.65
CA ASP A 158 46.44 19.71 12.52
C ASP A 158 45.62 19.60 13.82
N CYS A 159 44.37 19.12 13.75
CA CYS A 159 43.54 18.85 14.92
C CYS A 159 44.13 17.78 15.85
N SER A 160 44.79 16.76 15.31
CA SER A 160 45.42 15.71 16.11
C SER A 160 46.64 16.19 16.92
N THR A 161 47.28 17.28 16.49
CA THR A 161 48.51 17.80 17.10
C THR A 161 48.29 19.02 18.01
N LYS A 162 47.24 19.81 17.79
CA LYS A 162 46.98 21.11 18.45
C LYS A 162 45.56 21.26 19.03
N GLY A 163 44.85 20.14 19.20
CA GLY A 163 43.39 20.09 19.30
C GLY A 163 42.74 20.64 20.58
N ASP A 164 42.61 21.97 20.66
CA ASP A 164 41.65 22.63 21.54
C ASP A 164 40.33 22.94 20.81
N ASN A 165 39.23 23.13 21.54
CA ASN A 165 37.90 23.42 20.95
C ASN A 165 37.89 24.67 20.06
N GLN A 166 38.65 25.70 20.46
CA GLN A 166 38.80 26.93 19.69
C GLN A 166 39.46 26.64 18.33
N PHE A 167 40.52 25.82 18.33
CA PHE A 167 41.24 25.44 17.12
C PHE A 167 40.34 24.67 16.15
N LEU A 168 39.56 23.72 16.67
CA LEU A 168 38.63 22.89 15.92
C LEU A 168 37.60 23.74 15.15
N ILE A 169 37.08 24.80 15.78
CA ILE A 169 36.11 25.72 15.17
C ILE A 169 36.79 26.64 14.14
N ASP A 170 37.87 27.31 14.54
CA ASP A 170 38.48 28.38 13.76
C ASP A 170 39.16 27.86 12.47
N HIS A 171 39.65 26.63 12.50
CA HIS A 171 40.40 26.04 11.38
C HIS A 171 39.55 25.13 10.49
N PHE A 172 38.24 25.00 10.74
CA PHE A 172 37.37 24.18 9.89
C PHE A 172 37.34 24.73 8.44
N PRO A 173 37.79 23.96 7.44
CA PRO A 173 38.07 24.51 6.10
C PRO A 173 36.83 24.86 5.28
N PHE A 174 35.64 24.46 5.70
CA PHE A 174 34.39 24.58 4.93
C PHE A 174 33.34 25.47 5.61
N THR A 175 33.74 26.35 6.54
CA THR A 175 32.84 27.26 7.26
C THR A 175 31.96 28.10 6.33
N ARG A 176 32.54 28.68 5.27
CA ARG A 176 31.81 29.50 4.29
C ARG A 176 30.76 28.71 3.50
N PHE A 177 31.04 27.45 3.16
CA PHE A 177 30.06 26.60 2.46
C PHE A 177 28.83 26.30 3.32
N PHE A 178 29.05 26.14 4.63
CA PHE A 178 28.02 25.84 5.61
C PHE A 178 27.50 27.07 6.36
N GLU A 179 27.74 28.29 5.89
CA GLU A 179 27.40 29.53 6.62
C GLU A 179 25.92 29.56 7.04
N ASN A 180 25.00 29.17 6.17
CA ASN A 180 23.56 29.12 6.47
C ASN A 180 23.22 28.10 7.56
N VAL A 181 23.90 26.95 7.58
CA VAL A 181 23.72 25.90 8.59
C VAL A 181 24.33 26.34 9.92
N LEU A 182 25.49 26.97 9.88
CA LEU A 182 26.19 27.45 11.07
C LEU A 182 25.53 28.67 11.70
N LYS A 183 24.79 29.49 10.92
CA LYS A 183 23.93 30.56 11.46
C LYS A 183 22.75 30.02 12.27
N THR A 184 22.14 28.93 11.81
CA THR A 184 20.96 28.35 12.47
C THR A 184 21.33 27.42 13.61
N ASN A 185 22.50 26.78 13.52
CA ASN A 185 23.07 25.93 14.55
C ASN A 185 24.56 26.26 14.62
N PRO A 186 25.01 27.16 15.52
CA PRO A 186 26.43 27.53 15.65
C PRO A 186 27.24 26.46 16.39
N PHE A 187 28.57 26.52 16.28
CA PHE A 187 29.44 25.68 17.11
C PHE A 187 29.34 26.11 18.58
N ASP A 188 29.48 25.13 19.48
CA ASP A 188 29.38 25.33 20.91
C ASP A 188 30.77 25.66 21.48
N THR A 189 30.99 26.89 21.94
CA THR A 189 32.32 27.31 22.41
C THR A 189 32.82 26.53 23.63
N LYS A 190 31.94 25.79 24.33
CA LYS A 190 32.29 25.04 25.55
C LYS A 190 32.34 23.53 25.38
N ASP A 191 31.81 22.97 24.28
CA ASP A 191 31.64 21.53 24.11
C ASP A 191 32.42 20.98 22.90
N PHE A 192 33.59 20.41 23.17
CA PHE A 192 34.48 19.84 22.17
C PHE A 192 33.87 18.63 21.45
N GLU A 193 33.33 17.66 22.20
CA GLU A 193 32.81 16.40 21.65
C GLU A 193 31.63 16.67 20.71
N LYS A 194 30.72 17.54 21.12
CA LYS A 194 29.57 17.95 20.29
C LYS A 194 30.00 18.62 18.99
N ASN A 195 31.02 19.48 19.03
CA ASN A 195 31.55 20.09 17.81
C ASN A 195 32.26 19.08 16.91
N GLN A 196 32.99 18.13 17.49
CA GLN A 196 33.64 17.07 16.72
C GLN A 196 32.60 16.21 15.96
N ILE A 197 31.53 15.78 16.64
CA ILE A 197 30.42 15.05 16.01
C ILE A 197 29.78 15.87 14.90
N LYS A 198 29.58 17.17 15.13
CA LYS A 198 28.99 18.08 14.16
C LYS A 198 29.87 18.26 12.93
N ILE A 199 31.17 18.46 13.10
CA ILE A 199 32.12 18.58 11.99
C ILE A 199 32.17 17.29 11.17
N GLN A 200 32.16 16.13 11.83
CA GLN A 200 32.05 14.84 11.13
C GLN A 200 30.73 14.72 10.33
N SER A 201 29.62 15.23 10.87
CA SER A 201 28.34 15.30 10.13
C SER A 201 28.44 16.20 8.90
N LEU A 202 29.03 17.39 9.03
CA LEU A 202 29.23 18.32 7.91
C LEU A 202 30.16 17.73 6.85
N TRP A 203 31.21 17.02 7.27
CA TRP A 203 32.09 16.30 6.36
C TRP A 203 31.34 15.19 5.61
N LYS A 204 30.50 14.42 6.30
CA LYS A 204 29.66 13.40 5.67
C LYS A 204 28.72 13.98 4.63
N GLU A 205 28.18 15.18 4.84
CA GLU A 205 27.37 15.89 3.84
C GLU A 205 28.18 16.22 2.58
N ILE A 206 29.43 16.68 2.72
CA ILE A 206 30.33 16.92 1.58
C ILE A 206 30.61 15.60 0.85
N GLN A 207 30.96 14.54 1.58
CA GLN A 207 31.21 13.23 0.98
C GLN A 207 30.00 12.72 0.18
N GLU A 208 28.79 12.92 0.69
CA GLU A 208 27.57 12.48 0.01
C GLU A 208 27.34 13.21 -1.32
N ILE A 209 27.64 14.51 -1.40
CA ILE A 209 27.60 15.28 -2.66
C ILE A 209 28.46 14.59 -3.73
N PHE A 210 29.70 14.25 -3.38
CA PHE A 210 30.64 13.66 -4.34
C PHE A 210 30.36 12.19 -4.63
N ASN A 211 29.84 11.43 -3.66
CA ASN A 211 29.32 10.07 -3.90
C ASN A 211 28.18 10.11 -4.93
N GLU A 212 27.25 11.05 -4.79
CA GLU A 212 26.15 11.21 -5.74
C GLU A 212 26.64 11.63 -7.13
N ILE A 213 27.65 12.48 -7.21
CA ILE A 213 28.29 12.86 -8.49
C ILE A 213 28.92 11.67 -9.17
N GLN A 214 29.64 10.82 -8.42
CA GLN A 214 30.24 9.60 -8.95
C GLN A 214 29.16 8.63 -9.48
N GLU A 215 28.04 8.49 -8.77
CA GLU A 215 26.89 7.73 -9.24
C GLU A 215 26.24 8.36 -10.50
N CYS A 216 26.22 9.69 -10.60
CA CYS A 216 25.70 10.44 -11.75
C CYS A 216 26.58 10.35 -13.01
N GLN A 217 27.89 10.12 -12.86
CA GLN A 217 28.88 10.11 -13.94
C GLN A 217 28.45 9.20 -15.10
N VAL A 218 27.92 8.02 -14.80
CA VAL A 218 27.48 7.07 -15.83
C VAL A 218 26.29 7.60 -16.63
N PHE A 219 25.40 8.38 -16.02
CA PHE A 219 24.27 9.02 -16.72
C PHE A 219 24.71 10.18 -17.61
N GLU A 220 25.84 10.81 -17.32
CA GLU A 220 26.49 11.79 -18.20
C GLU A 220 27.08 11.10 -19.44
N LEU A 221 27.79 9.99 -19.25
CA LEU A 221 28.43 9.23 -20.34
C LEU A 221 27.42 8.55 -21.28
N LEU A 222 26.39 7.92 -20.72
CA LEU A 222 25.37 7.24 -21.51
C LEU A 222 24.41 8.27 -22.12
N LYS A 223 24.34 8.33 -23.45
CA LYS A 223 23.46 9.28 -24.17
C LYS A 223 22.06 8.72 -24.44
N SER A 224 21.97 7.43 -24.74
CA SER A 224 20.69 6.78 -25.06
C SER A 224 19.84 6.61 -23.79
N PRO A 225 18.54 6.96 -23.82
CA PRO A 225 17.62 6.65 -22.73
C PRO A 225 17.58 5.15 -22.39
N THR A 226 17.73 4.29 -23.40
CA THR A 226 17.73 2.83 -23.23
C THR A 226 18.95 2.37 -22.43
N ASP A 227 20.13 2.91 -22.69
CA ASP A 227 21.35 2.51 -21.97
C ASP A 227 21.33 3.03 -20.54
N ARG A 228 20.87 4.27 -20.33
CA ARG A 228 20.63 4.84 -18.99
C ARG A 228 19.66 3.97 -18.20
N TYR A 229 18.58 3.51 -18.84
CA TYR A 229 17.63 2.59 -18.24
C TYR A 229 18.29 1.25 -17.87
N ASN A 230 19.06 0.66 -18.79
CA ASN A 230 19.73 -0.60 -18.54
C ASN A 230 20.72 -0.48 -17.37
N TYR A 231 21.48 0.61 -17.30
CA TYR A 231 22.36 0.88 -16.16
C TYR A 231 21.58 0.99 -14.85
N LEU A 232 20.48 1.75 -14.85
CA LEU A 232 19.60 1.90 -13.70
C LEU A 232 19.09 0.52 -13.22
N LEU A 233 18.56 -0.27 -14.14
CA LEU A 233 18.02 -1.60 -13.86
C LEU A 233 19.08 -2.62 -13.44
N LEU A 234 20.30 -2.55 -13.94
CA LEU A 234 21.30 -3.60 -13.71
C LEU A 234 22.25 -3.29 -12.55
N LYS A 235 22.54 -2.01 -12.31
CA LYS A 235 23.60 -1.57 -11.39
C LYS A 235 23.07 -0.64 -10.31
N GLN A 236 22.33 0.40 -10.69
CA GLN A 236 21.99 1.47 -9.75
C GLN A 236 20.88 1.07 -8.77
N SER A 237 19.78 0.49 -9.24
CA SER A 237 18.62 0.22 -8.38
C SER A 237 18.87 -0.94 -7.43
N LYS A 238 18.70 -0.69 -6.12
CA LYS A 238 18.75 -1.76 -5.09
C LYS A 238 17.38 -2.39 -4.85
N ILE A 239 16.30 -1.64 -5.08
CA ILE A 239 14.93 -2.13 -4.95
C ILE A 239 14.23 -1.92 -6.30
N VAL A 240 13.90 -3.03 -6.95
CA VAL A 240 13.17 -3.05 -8.21
C VAL A 240 11.82 -3.68 -7.96
N ALA A 241 10.74 -3.06 -8.43
CA ALA A 241 9.40 -3.56 -8.22
C ALA A 241 8.58 -3.61 -9.49
N MET A 242 7.76 -4.65 -9.65
CA MET A 242 6.92 -4.84 -10.81
C MET A 242 5.69 -5.69 -10.50
N THR A 243 4.73 -5.75 -11.43
CA THR A 243 3.64 -6.73 -11.34
C THR A 243 4.11 -8.10 -11.81
N CYS A 244 3.47 -9.18 -11.34
CA CYS A 244 3.76 -10.55 -11.80
C CYS A 244 3.54 -10.71 -13.31
N THR A 245 2.54 -10.02 -13.85
CA THR A 245 2.27 -9.96 -15.30
C THR A 245 3.41 -9.30 -16.07
N HIS A 246 3.99 -8.22 -15.54
CA HIS A 246 5.13 -7.56 -16.17
C HIS A 246 6.40 -8.43 -16.11
N ALA A 247 6.64 -9.08 -14.96
CA ALA A 247 7.70 -10.08 -14.82
C ALA A 247 7.60 -11.19 -15.87
N ALA A 248 6.40 -11.73 -16.10
CA ALA A 248 6.14 -12.74 -17.11
C ALA A 248 6.42 -12.22 -18.54
N MET A 249 5.89 -11.06 -18.90
CA MET A 249 6.06 -10.48 -20.24
C MET A 249 7.51 -10.09 -20.55
N LYS A 250 8.29 -9.68 -19.53
CA LYS A 250 9.65 -9.15 -19.70
C LYS A 250 10.76 -10.11 -19.30
N ARG A 251 10.42 -11.37 -18.99
CA ARG A 251 11.39 -12.39 -18.58
C ARG A 251 12.58 -12.49 -19.52
N ASP A 252 12.34 -12.64 -20.82
CA ASP A 252 13.43 -12.84 -21.79
C ASP A 252 14.34 -11.60 -21.91
N GLU A 253 13.78 -10.40 -21.74
CA GLU A 253 14.54 -9.15 -21.69
C GLU A 253 15.43 -9.10 -20.45
N PHE A 254 14.90 -9.45 -19.27
CA PHE A 254 15.69 -9.51 -18.03
C PHE A 254 16.84 -10.52 -18.11
N ILE A 255 16.60 -11.69 -18.68
CA ILE A 255 17.61 -12.72 -18.89
C ILE A 255 18.71 -12.26 -19.84
N LYS A 256 18.34 -11.67 -20.99
CA LYS A 256 19.30 -11.14 -21.98
C LYS A 256 20.13 -9.99 -21.42
N LEU A 257 19.52 -9.10 -20.64
CA LEU A 257 20.21 -7.99 -19.99
C LEU A 257 21.10 -8.44 -18.82
N GLY A 258 21.00 -9.69 -18.37
CA GLY A 258 21.74 -10.18 -17.21
C GLY A 258 21.28 -9.57 -15.90
N PHE A 259 19.96 -9.37 -15.74
CA PHE A 259 19.36 -8.91 -14.50
C PHE A 259 19.71 -9.86 -13.34
N LYS A 260 19.99 -9.28 -12.16
CA LYS A 260 20.45 -10.01 -10.97
C LYS A 260 19.79 -9.45 -9.72
N PHE A 261 19.34 -10.34 -8.84
CA PHE A 261 18.77 -10.00 -7.54
C PHE A 261 19.01 -11.12 -6.52
N ASP A 262 19.01 -10.74 -5.25
CA ASP A 262 19.35 -11.62 -4.13
C ASP A 262 18.11 -11.97 -3.30
N ASN A 263 17.10 -11.09 -3.29
CA ASN A 263 15.91 -11.22 -2.46
C ASN A 263 14.64 -11.03 -3.30
N LEU A 264 13.67 -11.91 -3.15
CA LEU A 264 12.33 -11.77 -3.73
C LEU A 264 11.30 -11.56 -2.62
N VAL A 265 10.51 -10.50 -2.72
CA VAL A 265 9.37 -10.23 -1.84
C VAL A 265 8.11 -10.16 -2.69
N MET A 266 7.15 -11.05 -2.44
CA MET A 266 5.88 -11.10 -3.14
C MET A 266 4.73 -10.70 -2.22
N GLU A 267 3.95 -9.69 -2.60
CA GLU A 267 2.70 -9.33 -1.94
C GLU A 267 1.50 -9.79 -2.77
N GLU A 268 0.36 -10.01 -2.12
CA GLU A 268 -0.84 -10.57 -2.75
C GLU A 268 -0.61 -11.97 -3.33
N SER A 269 0.34 -12.73 -2.75
CA SER A 269 0.78 -14.04 -3.26
C SER A 269 -0.37 -15.06 -3.37
N GLY A 270 -1.43 -14.89 -2.59
CA GLY A 270 -2.64 -15.72 -2.66
C GLY A 270 -3.44 -15.54 -3.96
N GLN A 271 -3.29 -14.39 -4.66
CA GLN A 271 -3.98 -14.04 -5.91
C GLN A 271 -3.15 -14.29 -7.18
N ILE A 272 -1.84 -14.56 -7.04
CA ILE A 272 -0.95 -14.78 -8.19
C ILE A 272 -1.02 -16.26 -8.57
N SER A 273 -1.18 -16.57 -9.86
CA SER A 273 -1.23 -17.97 -10.32
C SER A 273 0.07 -18.71 -9.98
N ASP A 274 0.03 -20.05 -9.93
CA ASP A 274 1.22 -20.86 -9.61
C ASP A 274 2.40 -20.54 -10.55
N ILE A 275 2.14 -20.50 -11.85
CA ILE A 275 3.16 -20.21 -12.86
C ILE A 275 3.68 -18.77 -12.79
N GLU A 276 2.81 -17.78 -12.58
CA GLU A 276 3.24 -16.38 -12.45
C GLU A 276 3.96 -16.10 -11.13
N SER A 277 3.79 -16.95 -10.13
CA SER A 277 4.58 -16.92 -8.89
C SER A 277 5.96 -17.54 -9.09
N PHE A 278 6.07 -18.53 -9.99
CA PHE A 278 7.33 -19.19 -10.29
C PHE A 278 8.25 -18.37 -11.21
N ILE A 279 7.69 -17.66 -12.20
CA ILE A 279 8.49 -16.87 -13.16
C ILE A 279 9.45 -15.86 -12.48
N PRO A 280 9.03 -15.07 -11.47
CA PRO A 280 9.91 -14.18 -10.72
C PRO A 280 11.17 -14.83 -10.15
N LEU A 281 11.11 -16.12 -9.76
CA LEU A 281 12.27 -16.86 -9.25
C LEU A 281 13.34 -17.10 -10.32
N GLN A 282 12.97 -16.94 -11.60
CA GLN A 282 13.74 -17.28 -12.79
C GLN A 282 14.00 -16.06 -13.69
N LEU A 283 13.97 -14.84 -13.13
CA LEU A 283 14.28 -13.60 -13.86
C LEU A 283 15.78 -13.29 -13.97
N GLN A 284 16.63 -14.20 -13.50
CA GLN A 284 18.08 -14.08 -13.58
C GLN A 284 18.70 -15.38 -14.09
N ASN A 285 19.86 -15.29 -14.74
CA ASN A 285 20.59 -16.46 -15.20
C ASN A 285 21.03 -17.32 -14.01
N ILE A 286 20.75 -18.62 -14.10
CA ILE A 286 21.16 -19.61 -13.10
C ILE A 286 22.42 -20.29 -13.63
N ASN A 287 23.55 -20.04 -12.97
CA ASN A 287 24.75 -20.85 -13.16
C ASN A 287 24.65 -22.05 -12.22
N PHE A 288 24.44 -23.26 -12.76
CA PHE A 288 24.40 -24.49 -11.95
C PHE A 288 25.74 -24.82 -11.27
N SER A 289 26.84 -24.23 -11.74
CA SER A 289 28.17 -24.34 -11.14
C SER A 289 28.40 -23.39 -9.96
N GLU A 290 27.58 -22.34 -9.82
CA GLU A 290 27.68 -21.35 -8.75
C GLU A 290 26.48 -21.48 -7.80
N LYS A 291 26.66 -21.11 -6.53
CA LYS A 291 25.54 -21.04 -5.58
C LYS A 291 24.48 -20.08 -6.13
N ASN A 292 23.21 -20.51 -6.16
CA ASN A 292 22.10 -19.67 -6.62
C ASN A 292 22.15 -18.31 -5.90
N ARG A 293 22.11 -17.22 -6.68
CA ARG A 293 22.15 -15.85 -6.14
C ARG A 293 20.95 -15.54 -5.26
N LEU A 294 19.82 -16.20 -5.48
CA LEU A 294 18.62 -16.01 -4.69
C LEU A 294 18.81 -16.55 -3.26
N LYS A 295 18.84 -15.64 -2.29
CA LYS A 295 19.03 -15.91 -0.87
C LYS A 295 17.72 -15.95 -0.09
N ARG A 296 16.74 -15.15 -0.52
CA ARG A 296 15.46 -14.96 0.20
C ARG A 296 14.27 -14.99 -0.74
N VAL A 297 13.24 -15.71 -0.32
CA VAL A 297 11.91 -15.69 -0.95
C VAL A 297 10.87 -15.47 0.13
N VAL A 298 10.26 -14.28 0.14
CA VAL A 298 9.22 -13.91 1.08
C VAL A 298 7.89 -13.85 0.33
N LEU A 299 6.96 -14.75 0.65
CA LEU A 299 5.62 -14.76 0.06
C LEU A 299 4.61 -14.31 1.12
N ILE A 300 3.96 -13.17 0.85
CA ILE A 300 2.95 -12.57 1.73
C ILE A 300 1.61 -12.66 1.02
N GLY A 301 0.63 -13.31 1.64
CA GLY A 301 -0.66 -13.58 1.02
C GLY A 301 -1.75 -13.97 2.00
N ASP A 302 -2.92 -14.28 1.46
CA ASP A 302 -4.05 -14.79 2.23
C ASP A 302 -4.79 -15.84 1.40
N HIS A 303 -4.69 -17.10 1.80
CA HIS A 303 -5.31 -18.23 1.11
C HIS A 303 -6.81 -18.37 1.43
N ASN A 304 -7.31 -17.62 2.42
CA ASN A 304 -8.74 -17.55 2.77
C ASN A 304 -9.47 -16.40 2.06
N GLN A 305 -8.76 -15.57 1.27
CA GLN A 305 -9.35 -14.59 0.35
C GLN A 305 -9.34 -15.12 -1.10
N LEU A 306 -9.70 -14.27 -2.07
CA LEU A 306 -9.92 -14.71 -3.45
C LEU A 306 -8.65 -15.29 -4.10
N PRO A 307 -8.80 -16.39 -4.85
CA PRO A 307 -7.73 -16.97 -5.64
C PRO A 307 -7.48 -16.18 -6.95
N PRO A 308 -6.43 -16.54 -7.72
CA PRO A 308 -6.28 -16.15 -9.11
C PRO A 308 -7.57 -16.30 -9.93
N VAL A 309 -7.85 -15.33 -10.80
CA VAL A 309 -9.04 -15.35 -11.65
C VAL A 309 -8.83 -16.27 -12.84
N VAL A 310 -9.60 -17.35 -12.92
CA VAL A 310 -9.63 -18.26 -14.07
C VAL A 310 -10.90 -18.02 -14.88
N LYS A 311 -10.75 -17.59 -16.13
CA LYS A 311 -11.91 -17.28 -17.00
C LYS A 311 -12.72 -18.52 -17.36
N ASN A 312 -12.04 -19.62 -17.64
CA ASN A 312 -12.69 -20.88 -18.00
C ASN A 312 -13.03 -21.67 -16.72
N GLN A 313 -14.33 -21.75 -16.40
CA GLN A 313 -14.80 -22.46 -15.20
C GLN A 313 -14.47 -23.95 -15.21
N SER A 314 -14.33 -24.59 -16.38
CA SER A 314 -13.96 -26.00 -16.48
C SER A 314 -12.52 -26.22 -16.00
N LEU A 315 -11.57 -25.36 -16.41
CA LEU A 315 -10.18 -25.43 -15.92
C LEU A 315 -10.09 -25.19 -14.41
N GLN A 316 -10.91 -24.27 -13.89
CA GLN A 316 -11.00 -24.03 -12.46
C GLN A 316 -11.49 -25.28 -11.70
N LYS A 317 -12.58 -25.89 -12.16
CA LYS A 317 -13.22 -27.01 -11.46
C LYS A 317 -12.46 -28.33 -11.59
N PHE A 318 -11.99 -28.67 -12.79
CA PHE A 318 -11.36 -29.98 -13.05
C PHE A 318 -9.87 -30.00 -12.75
N SER A 319 -9.15 -28.90 -12.99
CA SER A 319 -7.68 -28.84 -12.84
C SER A 319 -7.22 -28.02 -11.63
N HIS A 320 -8.15 -27.38 -10.91
CA HIS A 320 -7.81 -26.44 -9.82
C HIS A 320 -6.81 -25.36 -10.27
N PHE A 321 -6.99 -24.86 -11.49
CA PHE A 321 -6.08 -23.87 -12.09
C PHE A 321 -6.08 -22.52 -11.36
N ASP A 322 -7.04 -22.29 -10.46
CA ASP A 322 -7.09 -21.14 -9.57
C ASP A 322 -6.24 -21.32 -8.30
N GLN A 323 -5.50 -22.41 -8.17
CA GLN A 323 -4.56 -22.58 -7.07
C GLN A 323 -3.28 -21.76 -7.29
N SER A 324 -2.96 -20.87 -6.35
CA SER A 324 -1.67 -20.17 -6.31
C SER A 324 -0.56 -21.03 -5.71
N LEU A 325 0.70 -20.70 -6.03
CA LEU A 325 1.88 -21.29 -5.38
C LEU A 325 1.78 -21.15 -3.86
N PHE A 326 1.38 -19.96 -3.39
CA PHE A 326 1.20 -19.67 -1.97
C PHE A 326 0.19 -20.63 -1.32
N THR A 327 -1.01 -20.77 -1.89
CA THR A 327 -2.04 -21.67 -1.36
C THR A 327 -1.58 -23.13 -1.41
N ARG A 328 -0.83 -23.53 -2.45
CA ARG A 328 -0.23 -24.87 -2.54
C ARG A 328 0.78 -25.13 -1.43
N LEU A 329 1.69 -24.20 -1.14
CA LEU A 329 2.66 -24.35 -0.06
C LEU A 329 2.00 -24.42 1.32
N ILE A 330 0.94 -23.63 1.56
CA ILE A 330 0.16 -23.72 2.81
C ILE A 330 -0.53 -25.09 2.94
N ARG A 331 -1.12 -25.61 1.85
CA ARG A 331 -1.74 -26.95 1.84
C ARG A 331 -0.73 -28.07 2.09
N LEU A 332 0.50 -27.91 1.63
CA LEU A 332 1.63 -28.81 1.89
C LEU A 332 2.21 -28.65 3.31
N GLN A 333 1.57 -27.85 4.16
CA GLN A 333 1.96 -27.64 5.56
C GLN A 333 3.38 -27.08 5.73
N ILE A 334 3.87 -26.32 4.74
CA ILE A 334 5.13 -25.59 4.88
C ILE A 334 5.00 -24.62 6.06
N PRO A 335 6.00 -24.54 6.96
CA PRO A 335 5.99 -23.61 8.08
C PRO A 335 5.72 -22.18 7.62
N HIS A 336 4.74 -21.54 8.24
CA HIS A 336 4.31 -20.19 7.91
C HIS A 336 3.94 -19.42 9.17
N ILE A 337 4.01 -18.10 9.06
CA ILE A 337 3.63 -17.18 10.14
C ILE A 337 2.28 -16.59 9.79
N THR A 338 1.29 -16.78 10.67
CA THR A 338 -0.04 -16.19 10.51
C THR A 338 -0.15 -14.96 11.38
N LEU A 339 -0.42 -13.80 10.77
CA LEU A 339 -0.64 -12.55 11.49
C LEU A 339 -1.95 -12.60 12.26
N ASP A 340 -1.93 -12.06 13.47
CA ASP A 340 -2.91 -12.35 14.51
C ASP A 340 -3.72 -11.13 14.96
N ARG A 341 -3.39 -9.90 14.53
CA ARG A 341 -4.12 -8.69 14.94
C ARG A 341 -4.47 -7.78 13.77
N GLN A 342 -5.76 -7.47 13.61
CA GLN A 342 -6.25 -6.54 12.59
C GLN A 342 -6.37 -5.11 13.14
N GLY A 343 -6.01 -4.10 12.34
CA GLY A 343 -6.08 -2.68 12.71
C GLY A 343 -6.91 -1.83 11.76
N ARG A 344 -7.80 -2.45 10.97
CA ARG A 344 -8.54 -1.80 9.88
C ARG A 344 -9.97 -1.45 10.28
N SER A 345 -10.69 -2.41 10.83
CA SER A 345 -12.15 -2.37 11.00
C SER A 345 -12.52 -2.33 12.48
N ARG A 346 -13.73 -1.87 12.78
CA ARG A 346 -14.31 -1.99 14.14
C ARG A 346 -14.34 -3.45 14.60
N PRO A 347 -14.14 -3.74 15.89
CA PRO A 347 -14.27 -5.10 16.44
C PRO A 347 -15.60 -5.79 16.10
N SER A 348 -16.69 -5.03 16.07
CA SER A 348 -18.01 -5.57 15.73
C SER A 348 -18.15 -6.00 14.26
N ILE A 349 -17.49 -5.29 13.35
CA ILE A 349 -17.41 -5.66 11.93
C ILE A 349 -16.40 -6.80 11.73
N SER A 350 -15.26 -6.78 12.44
CA SER A 350 -14.21 -7.79 12.29
C SER A 350 -14.72 -9.21 12.62
N GLN A 351 -15.63 -9.32 13.59
CA GLN A 351 -16.32 -10.57 13.93
C GLN A 351 -17.02 -11.27 12.75
N LEU A 352 -17.38 -10.55 11.69
CA LEU A 352 -18.00 -11.12 10.49
C LEU A 352 -17.01 -11.96 9.66
N PHE A 353 -15.70 -11.78 9.83
CA PHE A 353 -14.68 -12.52 9.11
C PHE A 353 -13.62 -13.18 9.99
N THR A 354 -13.44 -12.79 11.25
CA THR A 354 -12.41 -13.34 12.14
C THR A 354 -12.59 -14.84 12.42
N TRP A 355 -13.83 -15.35 12.42
CA TRP A 355 -14.13 -16.77 12.63
C TRP A 355 -13.41 -17.72 11.66
N ARG A 356 -13.01 -17.24 10.48
CA ARG A 356 -12.25 -18.04 9.50
C ARG A 356 -10.79 -18.18 9.88
N TYR A 357 -10.26 -17.25 10.67
CA TYR A 357 -8.84 -17.15 10.98
C TYR A 357 -8.60 -17.58 12.43
N LYS A 358 -7.72 -18.56 12.62
CA LYS A 358 -7.39 -19.06 13.96
C LYS A 358 -6.63 -17.99 14.74
N GLY A 359 -7.21 -17.50 15.84
CA GLY A 359 -6.56 -16.54 16.73
C GLY A 359 -6.45 -15.11 16.19
N LEU A 360 -7.31 -14.71 15.24
CA LEU A 360 -7.34 -13.32 14.77
C LEU A 360 -8.09 -12.42 15.76
N GLU A 361 -7.35 -11.50 16.37
CA GLU A 361 -7.83 -10.47 17.30
C GLU A 361 -7.75 -9.06 16.67
N ASP A 362 -8.12 -8.06 17.47
CA ASP A 362 -8.05 -6.65 17.11
C ASP A 362 -6.83 -5.97 17.76
N LEU A 363 -6.20 -5.04 17.05
CA LEU A 363 -5.20 -4.13 17.62
C LEU A 363 -5.87 -3.12 18.56
N GLU A 364 -5.17 -2.69 19.60
CA GLU A 364 -5.71 -1.70 20.56
C GLU A 364 -6.14 -0.37 19.89
N ILE A 365 -5.53 -0.02 18.76
CA ILE A 365 -5.88 1.19 18.00
C ILE A 365 -7.35 1.21 17.55
N VAL A 366 -7.93 0.06 17.19
CA VAL A 366 -9.34 -0.02 16.76
C VAL A 366 -10.32 -0.16 17.92
N LYS A 367 -9.80 -0.33 19.15
CA LYS A 367 -10.60 -0.36 20.38
C LYS A 367 -10.62 0.99 21.08
N THR A 368 -9.51 1.73 21.00
CA THR A 368 -9.27 2.94 21.81
C THR A 368 -9.53 4.24 21.07
N LYS A 369 -9.30 4.30 19.76
CA LYS A 369 -9.47 5.55 19.01
C LYS A 369 -10.96 5.93 18.91
N PRO A 370 -11.29 7.23 19.06
CA PRO A 370 -12.67 7.71 18.96
C PRO A 370 -13.38 7.31 17.66
N GLU A 371 -12.67 7.34 16.52
CA GLU A 371 -13.23 7.01 15.20
C GLU A 371 -13.89 5.61 15.14
N PHE A 372 -13.40 4.66 15.96
CA PHE A 372 -13.94 3.29 16.03
C PHE A 372 -14.96 3.08 17.15
N GLN A 373 -15.13 4.05 18.06
CA GLN A 373 -16.07 4.00 19.18
C GLN A 373 -17.37 4.76 18.91
N LEU A 374 -17.32 5.79 18.05
CA LEU A 374 -18.49 6.59 17.68
C LEU A 374 -19.45 5.80 16.79
N SER A 375 -20.75 5.97 16.96
CA SER A 375 -21.76 5.39 16.08
C SER A 375 -21.74 6.06 14.70
N ASN A 376 -22.37 5.42 13.71
CA ASN A 376 -22.58 6.06 12.42
C ASN A 376 -23.77 7.02 12.54
N LEU A 377 -23.54 8.32 12.32
CA LEU A 377 -24.57 9.36 12.36
C LEU A 377 -25.81 8.97 11.56
N GLY A 378 -26.98 9.03 12.19
CA GLY A 378 -28.26 8.68 11.58
C GLY A 378 -28.56 7.18 11.51
N PHE A 379 -27.65 6.30 11.96
CA PHE A 379 -27.84 4.86 11.95
C PHE A 379 -27.76 4.28 13.36
N ALA A 380 -28.71 3.41 13.70
CA ALA A 380 -28.73 2.74 15.00
C ALA A 380 -27.54 1.77 15.16
N TYR A 381 -27.16 1.13 14.06
CA TYR A 381 -26.15 0.08 14.02
C TYR A 381 -25.02 0.42 13.06
N GLU A 382 -23.79 0.07 13.44
CA GLU A 382 -22.58 0.19 12.64
C GLU A 382 -22.49 -0.83 11.50
N TYR A 383 -23.19 -1.95 11.62
CA TYR A 383 -23.45 -2.84 10.49
C TYR A 383 -24.85 -3.43 10.58
N GLN A 384 -25.46 -3.69 9.43
CA GLN A 384 -26.79 -4.28 9.37
C GLN A 384 -26.99 -5.06 8.06
N LEU A 385 -27.76 -6.14 8.11
CA LEU A 385 -28.34 -6.75 6.93
C LEU A 385 -29.74 -6.17 6.73
N ILE A 386 -29.99 -5.62 5.56
CA ILE A 386 -31.26 -5.04 5.14
C ILE A 386 -31.94 -6.05 4.23
N ASP A 387 -33.07 -6.57 4.67
CA ASP A 387 -33.93 -7.43 3.88
C ASP A 387 -34.62 -6.61 2.79
N VAL A 388 -34.50 -7.07 1.55
CA VAL A 388 -35.20 -6.50 0.39
C VAL A 388 -36.10 -7.61 -0.13
N ASP A 389 -37.27 -7.73 0.49
CA ASP A 389 -38.21 -8.83 0.34
C ASP A 389 -38.91 -8.84 -1.02
N ASP A 390 -39.30 -7.65 -1.48
CA ASP A 390 -39.88 -7.33 -2.80
C ASP A 390 -38.85 -7.41 -3.94
N GLY A 391 -37.55 -7.46 -3.60
CA GLY A 391 -36.47 -7.59 -4.55
C GLY A 391 -36.53 -8.88 -5.35
N GLN A 392 -36.43 -8.76 -6.67
CA GLN A 392 -36.36 -9.88 -7.60
C GLN A 392 -35.15 -9.76 -8.51
N GLU A 393 -34.39 -10.85 -8.66
CA GLU A 393 -33.29 -10.87 -9.62
C GLU A 393 -33.82 -10.83 -11.07
N SER A 394 -33.27 -9.93 -11.87
CA SER A 394 -33.47 -9.83 -13.31
C SER A 394 -32.18 -10.16 -14.07
N GLU A 395 -32.33 -10.63 -15.30
CA GLU A 395 -31.23 -11.04 -16.17
C GLU A 395 -31.50 -10.52 -17.58
N PRO A 396 -31.28 -9.20 -17.85
CA PRO A 396 -31.55 -8.61 -19.16
C PRO A 396 -30.64 -9.14 -20.28
N ALA A 397 -29.48 -9.69 -19.92
CA ALA A 397 -28.60 -10.42 -20.82
C ALA A 397 -28.03 -11.65 -20.08
N PRO A 398 -27.64 -12.73 -20.79
CA PRO A 398 -27.12 -13.94 -20.16
C PRO A 398 -25.98 -13.65 -19.16
N TYR A 399 -26.13 -14.17 -17.94
CA TYR A 399 -25.23 -13.99 -16.78
C TYR A 399 -25.07 -12.54 -16.29
N PHE A 400 -25.93 -11.61 -16.74
CA PHE A 400 -25.88 -10.20 -16.40
C PHE A 400 -26.89 -9.86 -15.28
N TYR A 401 -26.71 -10.46 -14.12
CA TYR A 401 -27.65 -10.36 -13.00
C TYR A 401 -27.76 -8.95 -12.39
N GLN A 402 -29.00 -8.55 -12.13
CA GLN A 402 -29.40 -7.26 -11.55
C GLN A 402 -30.53 -7.46 -10.54
N ASN A 403 -30.71 -6.49 -9.65
CA ASN A 403 -31.83 -6.39 -8.71
C ASN A 403 -32.14 -4.91 -8.51
N LEU A 404 -33.24 -4.44 -9.09
CA LEU A 404 -33.59 -3.03 -9.14
C LEU A 404 -33.90 -2.49 -7.74
N GLN A 405 -34.68 -3.23 -6.95
CA GLN A 405 -35.08 -2.83 -5.60
C GLN A 405 -33.86 -2.67 -4.69
N GLU A 406 -32.92 -3.63 -4.72
CA GLU A 406 -31.65 -3.48 -3.98
C GLU A 406 -30.86 -2.24 -4.44
N ALA A 407 -30.82 -1.99 -5.75
CA ALA A 407 -30.06 -0.86 -6.31
C ALA A 407 -30.67 0.49 -5.91
N GLU A 408 -31.99 0.62 -6.00
CA GLU A 408 -32.69 1.85 -5.63
C GLU A 408 -32.62 2.11 -4.12
N TYR A 409 -32.74 1.07 -3.29
CA TYR A 409 -32.58 1.19 -1.84
C TYR A 409 -31.17 1.67 -1.48
N ILE A 410 -30.13 1.09 -2.07
CA ILE A 410 -28.73 1.54 -1.86
C ILE A 410 -28.56 3.02 -2.22
N VAL A 411 -29.11 3.46 -3.35
CA VAL A 411 -29.02 4.86 -3.79
C VAL A 411 -29.75 5.77 -2.81
N ALA A 412 -30.94 5.41 -2.34
CA ALA A 412 -31.69 6.18 -1.35
C ALA A 412 -30.93 6.25 -0.01
N THR A 413 -30.33 5.14 0.45
CA THR A 413 -29.48 5.13 1.65
C THR A 413 -28.23 6.01 1.48
N TYR A 414 -27.60 6.01 0.31
CA TYR A 414 -26.49 6.91 0.01
C TYR A 414 -26.92 8.39 0.04
N GLN A 415 -28.06 8.72 -0.57
CA GLN A 415 -28.61 10.09 -0.57
C GLN A 415 -28.84 10.56 0.87
N TYR A 416 -29.44 9.72 1.70
CA TYR A 416 -29.63 10.01 3.12
C TYR A 416 -28.30 10.26 3.86
N MET A 417 -27.28 9.41 3.64
CA MET A 417 -25.94 9.66 4.21
C MET A 417 -25.37 11.01 3.76
N ARG A 418 -25.50 11.37 2.49
CA ARG A 418 -25.01 12.65 1.98
C ARG A 418 -25.74 13.85 2.60
N MET A 419 -27.05 13.72 2.87
CA MET A 419 -27.84 14.76 3.57
C MET A 419 -27.39 14.95 5.02
N LEU A 420 -26.96 13.88 5.67
CA LEU A 420 -26.36 13.93 7.01
C LEU A 420 -24.92 14.48 7.03
N GLY A 421 -24.35 14.80 5.87
CA GLY A 421 -23.02 15.41 5.75
C GLY A 421 -21.85 14.44 5.59
N TYR A 422 -22.11 13.14 5.37
CA TYR A 422 -21.02 12.18 5.05
C TYR A 422 -20.31 12.58 3.76
N SER A 423 -18.98 12.49 3.70
CA SER A 423 -18.25 12.72 2.45
C SER A 423 -18.49 11.59 1.45
N ASP A 424 -18.70 11.94 0.18
CA ASP A 424 -18.79 11.04 -0.96
C ASP A 424 -17.55 10.12 -1.09
N ASN A 425 -16.37 10.65 -0.76
CA ASN A 425 -15.12 9.90 -0.74
C ASN A 425 -15.05 8.81 0.35
N GLN A 426 -15.84 8.93 1.42
CA GLN A 426 -15.88 7.96 2.54
C GLN A 426 -16.79 6.75 2.25
N ILE A 427 -17.60 6.82 1.19
CA ILE A 427 -18.60 5.79 0.87
C ILE A 427 -18.20 5.05 -0.40
N THR A 428 -18.29 3.71 -0.37
CA THR A 428 -18.11 2.87 -1.55
C THR A 428 -19.24 1.88 -1.69
N ILE A 429 -19.71 1.71 -2.92
CA ILE A 429 -20.78 0.79 -3.27
C ILE A 429 -20.17 -0.47 -3.89
N LEU A 430 -20.45 -1.60 -3.27
CA LEU A 430 -20.00 -2.92 -3.72
C LEU A 430 -21.16 -3.79 -4.13
N THR A 431 -20.90 -4.68 -5.08
CA THR A 431 -21.83 -5.72 -5.49
C THR A 431 -21.09 -6.96 -5.95
N THR A 432 -21.77 -8.09 -5.98
CA THR A 432 -21.23 -9.38 -6.44
C THR A 432 -21.25 -9.52 -7.96
N TYR A 433 -22.03 -8.72 -8.70
CA TYR A 433 -22.22 -8.89 -10.14
C TYR A 433 -21.94 -7.61 -10.94
N ASN A 434 -21.37 -7.80 -12.15
CA ASN A 434 -21.12 -6.69 -13.06
C ASN A 434 -22.42 -6.05 -13.56
N GLY A 435 -23.50 -6.83 -13.72
CA GLY A 435 -24.81 -6.33 -14.15
C GLY A 435 -25.35 -5.30 -13.17
N GLN A 436 -25.39 -5.66 -11.88
CA GLN A 436 -25.78 -4.75 -10.81
C GLN A 436 -24.89 -3.52 -10.70
N LYS A 437 -23.57 -3.66 -10.92
CA LYS A 437 -22.65 -2.51 -10.91
C LYS A 437 -23.02 -1.50 -12.00
N VAL A 438 -23.39 -1.96 -13.20
CA VAL A 438 -23.82 -1.09 -14.29
C VAL A 438 -25.14 -0.40 -13.93
N LEU A 439 -26.12 -1.16 -13.45
CA LEU A 439 -27.41 -0.63 -13.00
C LEU A 439 -27.26 0.44 -11.91
N LEU A 440 -26.48 0.16 -10.87
CA LEU A 440 -26.17 1.13 -9.82
C LEU A 440 -25.59 2.42 -10.42
N ARG A 441 -24.60 2.31 -11.32
CA ARG A 441 -24.00 3.51 -11.96
C ARG A 441 -25.02 4.32 -12.76
N GLU A 442 -25.93 3.66 -13.47
CA GLU A 442 -26.99 4.33 -14.22
C GLU A 442 -27.92 5.10 -13.26
N ILE A 443 -28.39 4.46 -12.19
CA ILE A 443 -29.27 5.11 -11.21
C ILE A 443 -28.55 6.27 -10.51
N PHE A 444 -27.28 6.10 -10.11
CA PHE A 444 -26.46 7.18 -9.54
C PHE A 444 -26.26 8.35 -10.51
N ASN A 445 -26.06 8.08 -11.80
CA ASN A 445 -25.93 9.12 -12.82
C ASN A 445 -27.22 9.93 -12.98
N ILE A 446 -28.38 9.27 -12.89
CA ILE A 446 -29.68 9.91 -13.03
C ILE A 446 -30.06 10.69 -11.75
N LYS A 447 -29.94 10.06 -10.57
CA LYS A 447 -30.46 10.58 -9.30
C LYS A 447 -29.46 11.45 -8.51
N CYS A 448 -28.14 11.28 -8.69
CA CYS A 448 -27.14 11.88 -7.80
C CYS A 448 -26.09 12.76 -8.49
N LYS A 449 -25.59 12.35 -9.68
CA LYS A 449 -24.39 12.96 -10.29
C LYS A 449 -24.45 14.47 -10.48
N ASN A 450 -25.58 14.99 -10.95
CA ASN A 450 -25.76 16.42 -11.23
C ASN A 450 -26.29 17.20 -10.02
N ASN A 451 -26.58 16.52 -8.89
CA ASN A 451 -27.04 17.16 -7.67
C ASN A 451 -25.81 17.55 -6.81
N PRO A 452 -25.60 18.85 -6.53
CA PRO A 452 -24.46 19.33 -5.74
C PRO A 452 -24.36 18.71 -4.34
N LEU A 453 -25.49 18.35 -3.73
CA LEU A 453 -25.54 17.75 -2.40
C LEU A 453 -25.02 16.30 -2.42
N PHE A 454 -25.43 15.52 -3.42
CA PHE A 454 -25.19 14.08 -3.44
C PHE A 454 -23.84 13.70 -4.05
N GLY A 455 -23.52 14.21 -5.25
CA GLY A 455 -22.33 13.79 -6.00
C GLY A 455 -22.29 12.28 -6.29
N MET A 456 -21.09 11.76 -6.54
CA MET A 456 -20.86 10.33 -6.80
C MET A 456 -20.02 9.70 -5.69
N PRO A 457 -20.34 8.48 -5.23
CA PRO A 457 -19.52 7.80 -4.23
C PRO A 457 -18.10 7.57 -4.75
N HIS A 458 -17.13 7.40 -3.84
CA HIS A 458 -15.72 7.15 -4.17
C HIS A 458 -15.53 6.08 -5.26
N LYS A 459 -16.31 4.98 -5.17
CA LYS A 459 -16.29 3.92 -6.17
C LYS A 459 -17.60 3.12 -6.19
N ILE A 460 -17.99 2.70 -7.38
CA ILE A 460 -19.03 1.68 -7.63
C ILE A 460 -18.40 0.54 -8.41
N THR A 461 -18.20 -0.62 -7.77
CA THR A 461 -17.46 -1.74 -8.37
C THR A 461 -17.88 -3.10 -7.79
N THR A 462 -17.41 -4.19 -8.41
CA THR A 462 -17.59 -5.54 -7.86
C THR A 462 -16.61 -5.84 -6.73
N ILE A 463 -16.97 -6.78 -5.85
CA ILE A 463 -16.10 -7.23 -4.74
C ILE A 463 -14.75 -7.75 -5.24
N ASP A 464 -14.72 -8.52 -6.33
CA ASP A 464 -13.49 -9.09 -6.91
C ASP A 464 -12.52 -8.00 -7.37
N LYS A 465 -13.04 -6.87 -7.88
CA LYS A 465 -12.24 -5.71 -8.32
C LYS A 465 -11.85 -4.77 -7.18
N TYR A 466 -12.42 -4.95 -5.98
CA TYR A 466 -12.15 -4.13 -4.80
C TYR A 466 -11.27 -4.84 -3.77
N GLN A 467 -10.69 -5.99 -4.13
CA GLN A 467 -9.72 -6.68 -3.29
C GLN A 467 -8.49 -5.79 -3.02
N GLY A 468 -7.91 -5.92 -1.83
CA GLY A 468 -6.85 -5.03 -1.34
C GLY A 468 -7.33 -3.64 -0.88
N GLN A 469 -8.47 -3.15 -1.38
CA GLN A 469 -9.02 -1.83 -1.06
C GLN A 469 -9.89 -1.87 0.20
N GLN A 470 -10.24 -0.69 0.70
CA GLN A 470 -11.12 -0.46 1.85
C GLN A 470 -11.72 0.95 1.75
N ASN A 471 -12.87 1.17 2.41
CA ASN A 471 -13.39 2.50 2.69
C ASN A 471 -14.04 2.55 4.07
N ASP A 472 -14.37 3.75 4.55
CA ASP A 472 -15.00 3.95 5.84
C ASP A 472 -16.37 3.29 5.87
N ILE A 473 -17.19 3.53 4.84
CA ILE A 473 -18.52 2.96 4.70
C ILE A 473 -18.63 2.16 3.40
N VAL A 474 -19.21 0.96 3.53
CA VAL A 474 -19.53 0.10 2.39
C VAL A 474 -21.02 -0.22 2.37
N LEU A 475 -21.67 0.09 1.24
CA LEU A 475 -23.01 -0.40 0.92
C LEU A 475 -22.86 -1.57 -0.05
N LEU A 476 -23.35 -2.75 0.34
CA LEU A 476 -23.14 -4.01 -0.38
C LEU A 476 -24.46 -4.59 -0.89
N SER A 477 -24.59 -4.82 -2.19
CA SER A 477 -25.71 -5.56 -2.79
C SER A 477 -25.32 -7.01 -3.12
N LEU A 478 -26.14 -7.99 -2.71
CA LEU A 478 -25.92 -9.41 -3.00
C LEU A 478 -26.69 -9.92 -4.23
N VAL A 479 -27.72 -9.19 -4.68
CA VAL A 479 -28.49 -9.34 -5.93
C VAL A 479 -29.38 -10.56 -5.99
N ARG A 480 -28.84 -11.74 -5.68
CA ARG A 480 -29.45 -13.02 -6.02
C ARG A 480 -30.67 -13.35 -5.16
N THR A 481 -31.69 -13.90 -5.81
CA THR A 481 -32.91 -14.39 -5.17
C THR A 481 -33.32 -15.79 -5.62
N LYS A 482 -32.70 -16.36 -6.67
CA LYS A 482 -33.03 -17.72 -7.16
C LYS A 482 -31.94 -18.76 -6.86
N SER A 483 -30.66 -18.40 -7.09
CA SER A 483 -29.52 -19.29 -6.79
C SER A 483 -28.38 -18.54 -6.10
N TYR A 484 -27.63 -19.21 -5.23
CA TYR A 484 -26.58 -18.56 -4.41
C TYR A 484 -25.45 -17.93 -5.24
N GLY A 485 -25.24 -18.44 -6.45
CA GLY A 485 -24.17 -17.96 -7.34
C GLY A 485 -22.80 -17.98 -6.67
N HIS A 486 -21.98 -16.97 -6.94
CA HIS A 486 -20.56 -16.97 -6.55
C HIS A 486 -20.30 -16.67 -5.06
N ILE A 487 -21.27 -16.11 -4.32
CA ILE A 487 -21.07 -15.76 -2.90
C ILE A 487 -21.03 -17.00 -1.99
N ARG A 488 -21.46 -18.17 -2.48
CA ARG A 488 -21.25 -19.47 -1.83
C ARG A 488 -19.76 -19.75 -1.59
N ASP A 489 -18.88 -19.16 -2.39
CA ASP A 489 -17.45 -19.15 -2.11
C ASP A 489 -17.17 -18.29 -0.88
N ILE A 490 -16.86 -18.94 0.25
CA ILE A 490 -16.54 -18.29 1.53
C ILE A 490 -15.44 -17.23 1.37
N ARG A 491 -14.52 -17.40 0.42
CA ARG A 491 -13.46 -16.42 0.14
C ARG A 491 -14.03 -15.10 -0.38
N ARG A 492 -15.07 -15.15 -1.23
CA ARG A 492 -15.81 -13.96 -1.70
C ARG A 492 -16.58 -13.31 -0.56
N LEU A 493 -17.23 -14.11 0.27
CA LEU A 493 -17.96 -13.61 1.44
C LEU A 493 -17.03 -12.87 2.40
N ILE A 494 -15.87 -13.44 2.73
CA ILE A 494 -14.86 -12.80 3.59
C ILE A 494 -14.37 -11.49 2.98
N VAL A 495 -14.06 -11.47 1.68
CA VAL A 495 -13.67 -10.23 1.01
C VAL A 495 -14.78 -9.20 1.14
N ALA A 496 -16.04 -9.56 0.88
CA ALA A 496 -17.18 -8.65 0.98
C ALA A 496 -17.36 -8.06 2.38
N MET A 497 -17.23 -8.88 3.44
CA MET A 497 -17.39 -8.46 4.83
C MET A 497 -16.20 -7.65 5.38
N SER A 498 -15.04 -7.67 4.71
CA SER A 498 -13.81 -7.06 5.23
C SER A 498 -13.37 -5.76 4.52
N ARG A 499 -14.26 -5.13 3.74
CA ARG A 499 -13.96 -3.88 3.01
C ARG A 499 -14.30 -2.60 3.80
N ALA A 500 -15.21 -2.69 4.76
CA ALA A 500 -15.63 -1.56 5.59
C ALA A 500 -14.71 -1.36 6.79
N ARG A 501 -14.38 -0.10 7.11
CA ARG A 501 -13.71 0.24 8.38
C ARG A 501 -14.72 0.55 9.49
N LEU A 502 -15.72 1.38 9.20
CA LEU A 502 -16.64 1.97 10.18
C LEU A 502 -18.10 1.56 9.99
N GLY A 503 -18.55 1.39 8.73
CA GLY A 503 -19.94 1.09 8.41
C GLY A 503 -20.11 0.02 7.34
N LEU A 504 -20.92 -1.02 7.59
CA LEU A 504 -21.25 -2.06 6.60
C LEU A 504 -22.76 -2.33 6.52
N TYR A 505 -23.38 -1.99 5.40
CA TYR A 505 -24.82 -2.21 5.19
C TYR A 505 -25.02 -3.14 4.00
N VAL A 506 -25.63 -4.30 4.25
CA VAL A 506 -25.76 -5.40 3.28
C VAL A 506 -27.21 -5.55 2.85
N PHE A 507 -27.50 -5.31 1.58
CA PHE A 507 -28.83 -5.41 0.98
C PHE A 507 -28.96 -6.75 0.27
N CYS A 508 -29.95 -7.55 0.67
CA CYS A 508 -30.20 -8.86 0.08
C CYS A 508 -31.59 -9.39 0.43
N LYS A 509 -32.03 -10.44 -0.27
CA LYS A 509 -33.19 -11.22 0.15
C LYS A 509 -32.83 -12.17 1.30
N LYS A 510 -33.24 -11.84 2.53
CA LYS A 510 -32.91 -12.54 3.77
C LYS A 510 -33.20 -14.03 3.71
N GLN A 511 -34.44 -14.38 3.37
CA GLN A 511 -34.94 -15.77 3.34
C GLN A 511 -34.09 -16.67 2.44
N PHE A 512 -33.51 -16.10 1.40
CA PHE A 512 -32.72 -16.83 0.44
C PHE A 512 -31.37 -17.23 1.07
N PHE A 513 -30.62 -16.25 1.59
CA PHE A 513 -29.27 -16.46 2.11
C PHE A 513 -29.21 -17.09 3.52
N SER A 514 -30.28 -17.01 4.32
CA SER A 514 -30.35 -17.67 5.63
C SER A 514 -30.22 -19.19 5.54
N ASN A 515 -30.59 -19.78 4.39
CA ASN A 515 -30.62 -21.23 4.20
C ASN A 515 -29.30 -21.80 3.63
N CYS A 516 -28.31 -20.95 3.33
CA CYS A 516 -27.04 -21.37 2.76
C CYS A 516 -26.07 -21.84 3.84
N TYR A 517 -25.77 -23.14 3.88
CA TYR A 517 -24.89 -23.75 4.88
C TYR A 517 -23.49 -23.11 4.92
N GLU A 518 -22.89 -22.83 3.76
CA GLU A 518 -21.52 -22.29 3.70
C GLU A 518 -21.43 -20.86 4.25
N THR A 519 -22.51 -20.08 4.19
CA THR A 519 -22.53 -18.68 4.63
C THR A 519 -23.18 -18.50 6.01
N ILE A 520 -23.73 -19.56 6.59
CA ILE A 520 -24.57 -19.53 7.79
C ILE A 520 -23.86 -18.86 8.98
N THR A 521 -22.55 -19.07 9.15
CA THR A 521 -21.79 -18.47 10.26
C THR A 521 -21.82 -16.94 10.23
N VAL A 522 -21.73 -16.34 9.04
CA VAL A 522 -21.77 -14.88 8.86
C VAL A 522 -23.21 -14.40 8.94
N PHE A 523 -24.14 -15.08 8.29
CA PHE A 523 -25.55 -14.68 8.29
C PHE A 523 -26.16 -14.79 9.68
N ASN A 524 -25.82 -15.79 10.51
CA ASN A 524 -26.26 -15.84 11.90
C ASN A 524 -25.83 -14.61 12.71
N LYS A 525 -24.63 -14.08 12.45
CA LYS A 525 -24.16 -12.82 13.07
C LYS A 525 -24.91 -11.60 12.53
N LEU A 526 -25.17 -11.56 11.22
CA LEU A 526 -25.94 -10.48 10.60
C LEU A 526 -27.40 -10.47 11.07
N LEU A 527 -28.00 -11.64 11.22
CA LEU A 527 -29.39 -11.87 11.65
C LEU A 527 -29.60 -11.72 13.16
N ALA A 528 -28.52 -11.59 13.94
CA ALA A 528 -28.62 -11.21 15.36
C ALA A 528 -29.10 -9.76 15.54
N ARG A 529 -29.11 -8.97 14.46
CA ARG A 529 -29.65 -7.60 14.41
C ARG A 529 -30.95 -7.56 13.62
N PRO A 530 -31.81 -6.54 13.84
CA PRO A 530 -33.00 -6.34 13.04
C PRO A 530 -32.68 -6.27 11.54
N THR A 531 -33.57 -6.80 10.70
CA THR A 531 -33.34 -6.88 9.25
C THR A 531 -34.01 -5.77 8.45
N LYS A 532 -34.84 -4.94 9.08
CA LYS A 532 -35.33 -3.67 8.52
C LYS A 532 -34.40 -2.56 8.97
N LEU A 533 -34.05 -1.63 8.08
CA LEU A 533 -33.05 -0.59 8.37
C LEU A 533 -33.54 0.32 9.51
N ILE A 534 -32.75 0.46 10.58
CA ILE A 534 -33.11 1.31 11.74
C ILE A 534 -32.25 2.56 11.73
N LEU A 535 -32.91 3.71 11.61
CA LEU A 535 -32.30 5.03 11.59
C LEU A 535 -32.52 5.75 12.92
N THR A 536 -31.66 6.71 13.22
CA THR A 536 -31.76 7.57 14.42
C THR A 536 -32.07 9.01 14.02
N LYS A 537 -33.05 9.64 14.67
CA LYS A 537 -33.37 11.08 14.52
C LYS A 537 -32.30 11.98 15.15
N SER A 538 -31.58 11.45 16.14
CA SER A 538 -30.50 12.19 16.81
C SER A 538 -29.35 12.46 15.82
N GLN A 539 -29.01 13.74 15.68
CA GLN A 539 -27.81 14.20 14.96
C GLN A 539 -26.58 14.27 15.88
N ASP A 540 -26.61 13.60 17.05
CA ASP A 540 -25.47 13.60 17.95
C ASP A 540 -24.30 12.82 17.34
N GLN A 541 -23.31 13.57 16.85
CA GLN A 541 -22.07 13.05 16.28
C GLN A 541 -21.17 12.38 17.32
N ASN A 542 -21.44 12.60 18.62
CA ASN A 542 -20.65 12.05 19.72
C ASN A 542 -21.22 10.77 20.33
N ARG A 543 -22.39 10.30 19.86
CA ARG A 543 -23.00 9.05 20.32
C ARG A 543 -22.05 7.88 20.10
N LYS A 544 -21.75 7.12 21.16
CA LYS A 544 -20.92 5.91 21.09
C LYS A 544 -21.76 4.70 20.68
N ILE A 545 -21.10 3.70 20.11
CA ILE A 545 -21.73 2.42 19.73
C ILE A 545 -22.33 1.69 20.95
N THR A 546 -21.73 1.88 22.13
CA THR A 546 -22.17 1.26 23.39
C THR A 546 -23.37 1.95 24.02
N ASP A 547 -23.73 3.15 23.56
CA ASP A 547 -24.83 3.91 24.15
C ASP A 547 -26.17 3.23 23.79
N PRO A 548 -27.11 3.16 24.75
CA PRO A 548 -28.40 2.53 24.50
C PRO A 548 -29.14 3.24 23.36
N LEU A 549 -29.92 2.47 22.61
CA LEU A 549 -30.79 3.00 21.58
C LEU A 549 -32.10 3.48 22.22
N ASP A 550 -32.33 4.79 22.21
CA ASP A 550 -33.59 5.37 22.66
C ASP A 550 -34.70 5.07 21.65
N SER A 551 -35.69 4.26 22.07
CA SER A 551 -36.81 3.85 21.21
C SER A 551 -37.59 5.03 20.61
N GLU A 552 -37.69 6.15 21.32
CA GLU A 552 -38.36 7.38 20.83
C GLU A 552 -37.60 8.08 19.69
N ASN A 553 -36.28 7.87 19.62
CA ASN A 553 -35.39 8.50 18.65
C ASN A 553 -35.00 7.57 17.49
N THR A 554 -35.41 6.29 17.54
CA THR A 554 -35.22 5.33 16.46
C THR A 554 -36.47 5.18 15.61
N PHE A 555 -36.32 5.00 14.31
CA PHE A 555 -37.43 4.63 13.43
C PHE A 555 -36.97 3.60 12.40
N GLU A 556 -37.92 2.75 12.03
CA GLU A 556 -37.70 1.59 11.18
C GLU A 556 -38.16 1.88 9.75
N ILE A 557 -37.30 1.58 8.77
CA ILE A 557 -37.62 1.71 7.37
C ILE A 557 -38.18 0.38 6.86
N GLU A 558 -39.47 0.40 6.55
CA GLU A 558 -40.24 -0.72 5.98
C GLU A 558 -39.65 -1.25 4.66
N ASN A 559 -39.39 -0.36 3.70
CA ASN A 559 -38.94 -0.71 2.35
C ASN A 559 -38.25 0.47 1.67
N TYR A 560 -37.81 0.26 0.41
CA TYR A 560 -37.22 1.31 -0.41
C TYR A 560 -38.14 2.54 -0.55
N SER A 561 -39.45 2.37 -0.81
CA SER A 561 -40.38 3.48 -1.00
C SER A 561 -40.46 4.38 0.24
N HIS A 562 -40.45 3.79 1.44
CA HIS A 562 -40.37 4.53 2.69
C HIS A 562 -39.02 5.26 2.82
N MET A 563 -37.90 4.62 2.46
CA MET A 563 -36.59 5.29 2.44
C MET A 563 -36.56 6.48 1.48
N GLN A 564 -37.16 6.33 0.31
CA GLN A 564 -37.21 7.39 -0.70
C GLN A 564 -38.11 8.54 -0.26
N ALA A 565 -39.24 8.25 0.39
CA ALA A 565 -40.11 9.27 0.98
C ALA A 565 -39.35 10.10 2.02
N LEU A 566 -38.53 9.47 2.86
CA LEU A 566 -37.68 10.16 3.83
C LEU A 566 -36.62 11.05 3.16
N VAL A 567 -35.99 10.59 2.08
CA VAL A 567 -35.02 11.40 1.32
C VAL A 567 -35.73 12.60 0.70
N ASN A 568 -36.91 12.40 0.11
CA ASN A 568 -37.68 13.48 -0.52
C ASN A 568 -38.27 14.47 0.49
N SER A 569 -38.61 14.05 1.70
CA SER A 569 -39.18 14.93 2.73
C SER A 569 -38.13 15.82 3.42
N ASN A 570 -36.86 15.44 3.35
CA ASN A 570 -35.74 16.17 3.96
C ASN A 570 -34.89 16.92 2.92
N LEU A 571 -35.21 16.81 1.63
CA LEU A 571 -34.70 17.64 0.53
C LEU A 571 -35.46 18.95 0.49
#